data_AF-A0A2M9KTI6-F1
#
_entry.id   AF-A0A2M9KTI6-F1
#
_cell.length_a   1.000
_cell.length_b   1.000
_cell.length_c   1.000
_cell.angle_alpha   90.00
_cell.angle_beta   90.00
_cell.angle_gamma   90.00
#
_symmetry.space_group_name_H-M   'P 1'
#
loop_
_entity.id
_entity.type
_entity.pdbx_description
1 polymer ?
#
loop_
_entity_poly.entity_id
_entity_poly.type
_entity_poly.pdbx_seq_one_letter_code
_entity_poly.pdbx_strand_id
1 'polypeptide(L)' 'MIRSHAEDLDALEHVSVHPAGSGEVTVGVFSLAATLLEAEERAARLVRRAVDEEPALAGWGVLAVGAALVPGPWWGFE' A
#
# COMPACT_ATOMS: atom_id res chain seq x y z
N MET A 1 -19.06 -6.89 2.17
CA MET A 1 -18.85 -6.60 0.72
C MET A 1 -17.41 -6.11 0.60
N ILE A 2 -16.63 -6.66 -0.34
CA ILE A 2 -15.25 -6.21 -0.58
C ILE A 2 -15.31 -5.06 -1.58
N ARG A 3 -14.59 -3.97 -1.30
CA ARG A 3 -14.46 -2.80 -2.19
C ARG A 3 -13.00 -2.65 -2.61
N SER A 4 -12.79 -2.29 -3.87
CA SER A 4 -11.48 -1.92 -4.39
C SER A 4 -11.43 -0.42 -4.59
N HIS A 5 -10.34 0.19 -4.14
CA HIS A 5 -9.97 1.58 -4.41
C HIS A 5 -8.76 1.67 -5.34
N ALA A 6 -8.32 0.55 -5.92
CA ALA A 6 -7.24 0.51 -6.89
C ALA A 6 -7.76 0.83 -8.31
N GLU A 7 -6.95 1.58 -9.05
CA GLU A 7 -7.13 1.89 -10.46
C GLU A 7 -6.04 1.20 -11.28
N ASP A 8 -6.26 1.03 -12.59
CA ASP A 8 -5.29 0.40 -13.50
C ASP A 8 -3.90 1.08 -13.45
N LEU A 9 -3.87 2.41 -13.23
CA LEU A 9 -2.63 3.19 -13.14
C LEU A 9 -1.81 2.92 -11.87
N ASP A 10 -2.40 2.32 -10.84
CA ASP A 10 -1.66 1.94 -9.64
C ASP A 10 -0.78 0.70 -9.88
N ALA A 11 -1.07 -0.06 -10.96
CA ALA A 11 -0.38 -1.30 -11.32
C ALA A 11 -0.20 -2.25 -10.12
N LEU A 12 -1.23 -2.34 -9.28
CA LEU A 12 -1.24 -3.08 -8.02
C LEU A 12 -1.37 -4.58 -8.28
N GLU A 13 -0.38 -5.33 -7.80
CA GLU A 13 -0.34 -6.80 -7.91
C GLU A 13 -0.74 -7.48 -6.60
N HIS A 14 -0.31 -6.92 -5.46
CA HIS A 14 -0.56 -7.51 -4.15
C HIS A 14 -0.61 -6.47 -3.03
N VAL A 15 -1.42 -6.76 -2.02
CA VAL A 15 -1.53 -5.99 -0.77
C VAL A 15 -1.29 -6.91 0.41
N SER A 16 -0.40 -6.50 1.31
CA SER A 16 -0.24 -7.09 2.64
C SER A 16 -0.63 -6.09 3.73
N VAL A 17 -1.08 -6.58 4.88
CA VAL A 17 -1.48 -5.74 6.02
C VAL A 17 -0.80 -6.26 7.28
N HIS A 18 -0.06 -5.39 7.95
CA HIS A 18 0.71 -5.72 9.14
C HIS A 18 0.34 -4.75 10.27
N PRO A 19 -0.23 -5.22 11.38
CA PRO A 19 -0.43 -4.40 12.57
C PRO A 19 0.93 -3.92 13.11
N ALA A 20 1.07 -2.62 13.38
CA ALA A 20 2.23 -2.02 14.02
C ALA A 20 1.80 -1.46 15.38
N GLY A 21 2.08 -2.20 16.46
CA GLY A 21 1.69 -1.75 17.81
C GLY A 21 0.20 -1.46 17.99
N SER A 22 -0.14 -0.63 18.99
CA SER A 22 -1.53 -0.25 19.27
C SER A 22 -1.95 0.93 18.39
N GLY A 23 -2.76 0.66 17.37
CA GLY A 23 -3.44 1.70 16.58
C GLY A 23 -2.73 2.12 15.30
N GLU A 24 -1.58 1.54 14.96
CA GLU A 24 -0.92 1.75 13.67
C GLU A 24 -0.99 0.48 12.82
N VAL A 25 -1.10 0.66 11.52
CA VAL A 25 -1.15 -0.43 10.54
C VAL A 25 -0.26 -0.06 9.37
N THR A 26 0.62 -0.98 8.99
CA THR A 26 1.43 -0.88 7.78
C THR A 26 0.76 -1.67 6.67
N VAL A 27 0.49 -0.99 5.55
CA VAL A 27 -0.02 -1.61 4.32
C VAL A 27 1.15 -1.77 3.36
N GLY A 28 1.48 -3.02 3.01
CA GLY A 28 2.45 -3.32 1.97
C GLY A 28 1.78 -3.29 0.60
N VAL A 29 2.29 -2.47 -0.31
CA VAL A 29 1.81 -2.35 -1.69
C VAL A 29 2.88 -2.87 -2.64
N PHE A 30 2.56 -3.92 -3.38
CA PHE A 30 3.43 -4.48 -4.41
C PHE A 30 2.87 -4.08 -5.77
N SER A 31 3.61 -3.27 -6.51
CA SER A 31 3.19 -2.73 -7.80
C SER A 31 4.32 -2.76 -8.82
N LEU A 32 3.96 -2.77 -10.10
CA LEU A 32 4.91 -2.61 -11.20
C LEU A 32 5.19 -1.11 -11.42
N ALA A 33 6.43 -0.70 -11.26
CA ALA A 33 6.89 0.67 -11.51
C ALA A 33 8.30 0.67 -12.11
N ALA A 34 8.63 1.70 -12.89
CA ALA A 34 9.96 1.84 -13.48
C ALA A 34 10.99 2.33 -12.46
N THR A 35 10.55 3.02 -11.40
CA THR A 35 11.42 3.58 -10.35
C THR A 35 10.79 3.46 -8.97
N LEU A 36 11.60 3.54 -7.90
CA LEU A 36 11.11 3.59 -6.52
C LEU A 36 10.26 4.83 -6.25
N LEU A 37 10.64 5.98 -6.82
CA LEU A 37 9.89 7.22 -6.69
C LEU A 37 8.48 7.06 -7.26
N GLU A 38 8.36 6.46 -8.44
CA GLU A 38 7.07 6.18 -9.06
C GLU A 38 6.24 5.18 -8.24
N ALA A 39 6.88 4.13 -7.70
CA ALA A 39 6.21 3.18 -6.82
C ALA A 39 5.67 3.86 -5.54
N GLU A 40 6.46 4.73 -4.92
CA GLU A 40 6.08 5.48 -3.73
C GLU A 40 4.92 6.43 -4.01
N GLU A 41 4.97 7.18 -5.11
CA GLU A 41 3.90 8.09 -5.52
C GLU A 41 2.59 7.36 -5.82
N ARG A 42 2.66 6.22 -6.51
CA ARG A 42 1.49 5.36 -6.78
C ARG A 42 0.90 4.80 -5.49
N ALA A 43 1.74 4.23 -4.62
CA ALA A 43 1.29 3.73 -3.32
C ALA A 43 0.66 4.85 -2.47
N ALA A 44 1.25 6.05 -2.47
CA ALA A 44 0.71 7.19 -1.74
C ALA A 44 -0.66 7.63 -2.26
N ARG A 45 -0.84 7.69 -3.59
CA ARG A 45 -2.14 8.03 -4.19
C ARG A 45 -3.19 6.97 -3.85
N LEU A 46 -2.86 5.69 -4.06
CA LEU A 46 -3.75 4.56 -3.78
C LEU A 46 -4.23 4.55 -2.32
N VAL A 47 -3.30 4.61 -1.37
CA VAL A 47 -3.64 4.49 0.06
C VAL A 47 -4.38 5.73 0.55
N ARG A 48 -4.02 6.94 0.10
CA ARG A 48 -4.79 8.15 0.43
C ARG A 48 -6.21 8.08 -0.10
N ARG A 49 -6.39 7.69 -1.37
CA ARG A 49 -7.73 7.49 -1.96
C ARG A 49 -8.55 6.50 -1.15
N ALA A 50 -7.97 5.37 -0.78
CA ALA A 50 -8.65 4.37 0.04
C ALA A 50 -9.08 4.93 1.42
N VAL A 51 -8.21 5.66 2.12
CA VAL A 51 -8.53 6.27 3.42
C VAL A 51 -9.58 7.38 3.29
N ASP A 52 -9.50 8.20 2.24
CA ASP A 52 -10.40 9.34 2.03
C ASP A 52 -11.81 8.89 1.59
N GLU A 53 -11.91 7.82 0.80
CA GLU A 53 -13.16 7.39 0.17
C GLU A 53 -13.84 6.21 0.87
N GLU A 54 -13.15 5.41 1.69
CA GLU A 54 -13.76 4.27 2.39
C GLU A 54 -14.32 4.67 3.76
N PRO A 55 -15.66 4.64 3.95
CA PRO A 55 -16.26 5.00 5.25
C PRO A 55 -15.79 4.11 6.41
N ALA A 56 -15.42 2.85 6.14
CA ALA A 56 -14.89 1.95 7.16
C ALA A 56 -13.51 2.36 7.70
N LEU A 57 -12.78 3.23 6.98
CA LEU A 57 -11.49 3.79 7.38
C LEU A 57 -11.61 5.20 7.99
N ALA A 58 -12.83 5.68 8.24
CA ALA A 58 -13.03 6.98 8.87
C ALA A 58 -12.27 7.10 10.20
N GLY A 59 -11.50 8.19 10.34
CA GLY A 59 -10.65 8.45 11.52
C GLY A 59 -9.22 7.94 11.39
N TRP A 60 -8.89 7.18 10.35
CA TRP A 60 -7.51 6.82 10.01
C TRP A 60 -6.86 7.91 9.15
N GLY A 61 -5.53 7.95 9.16
CA GLY A 61 -4.74 8.87 8.35
C GLY A 61 -3.43 8.23 7.91
N VAL A 62 -2.93 8.64 6.74
CA VAL A 62 -1.64 8.16 6.23
C VAL A 62 -0.52 8.90 6.95
N LEU A 63 0.21 8.19 7.82
CA LEU A 63 1.33 8.76 8.59
C LEU A 63 2.59 8.94 7.75
N ALA A 64 2.92 7.93 6.95
CA ALA A 64 4.08 7.92 6.07
C ALA A 64 3.84 6.97 4.90
N VAL A 65 4.55 7.21 3.80
CA VAL A 65 4.64 6.30 2.65
C VAL A 65 6.10 6.24 2.26
N GLY A 66 6.59 5.04 1.98
CA GLY A 66 7.96 4.81 1.58
C GLY A 66 8.03 3.66 0.58
N ALA A 67 8.87 3.78 -0.44
CA ALA A 67 9.26 2.66 -1.29
C ALA A 67 10.68 2.23 -0.99
N ALA A 68 10.88 0.93 -0.78
CA ALA A 68 12.19 0.33 -0.64
C ALA A 68 12.44 -0.63 -1.80
N LEU A 69 13.65 -0.60 -2.36
CA LEU A 69 14.13 -1.73 -3.13
C LEU A 69 14.37 -2.86 -2.13
N VAL A 70 13.43 -3.79 -2.05
CA VAL A 70 13.73 -5.06 -1.42
C VAL A 70 14.73 -5.74 -2.37
N PRO A 71 15.86 -6.31 -1.91
CA PRO A 71 16.71 -7.20 -2.71
C PRO A 71 16.25 -8.67 -2.62
N GLY A 72 16.09 -9.33 -3.77
CA GLY A 72 15.46 -10.64 -3.85
C GLY A 72 16.37 -11.78 -3.38
N PRO A 73 15.82 -13.00 -3.22
CA PRO A 73 14.43 -13.38 -3.43
C PRO A 73 13.53 -13.14 -2.21
N TRP A 74 12.26 -12.74 -2.43
CA TRP A 74 11.19 -12.65 -1.40
C TRP A 74 10.33 -13.92 -1.31
N TRP A 75 10.63 -14.91 -2.15
CA TRP A 75 10.02 -16.24 -2.10
C TRP A 75 10.96 -17.20 -1.37
N GLY A 76 10.40 -18.16 -0.62
CA GLY A 76 11.17 -19.20 0.08
C GLY A 76 11.28 -19.07 1.60
N PHE A 77 10.37 -18.34 2.26
CA PHE A 77 10.19 -18.49 3.71
C PHE A 77 9.42 -19.78 3.96
N GLU A 78 10.14 -20.87 4.24
CA GLU A 78 9.58 -22.08 4.89
C GLU A 78 9.27 -21.80 6.37
#